data_AF-N8X0M6-F1
#
_entry.id   AF-N8X0M6-F1
#
_cell.length_a   1.000
_cell.length_b   1.000
_cell.length_c   1.000
_cell.angle_alpha   90.00
_cell.angle_beta   90.00
_cell.angle_gamma   90.00
#
_symmetry.space_group_name_H-M   'P 1'
#
loop_
_entity.id
_entity.type
_entity.pdbx_description
1 polymer ?
#
loop_
_entity_poly.entity_id
_entity_poly.type
_entity_poly.pdbx_seq_one_letter_code
_entity_poly.pdbx_strand_id
1 'polypeptide(L)'
;MIKTINGFTLIEVMIVVAIIGILTAIAFPNYIQYLKRSEINACLAEANAYTNMVYLILNSPEKEQAIPVAVNSACVEITNASSWNESTTNLVIEAKSKNSSTVDIRCDLSKGANCTIIP
;
A
#
# COMPACT_ATOMS: atom_id res chain seq x y z
N MET A 1 -28.56 -22.74 -48.83
CA MET A 1 -28.24 -23.54 -47.62
C MET A 1 -28.53 -22.64 -46.43
N ILE A 2 -29.65 -22.85 -45.73
CA ILE A 2 -30.03 -22.00 -44.59
C ILE A 2 -29.34 -22.58 -43.35
N LYS A 3 -28.43 -21.79 -42.78
CA LYS A 3 -27.71 -22.14 -41.55
C LYS A 3 -28.65 -21.87 -40.37
N THR A 4 -29.08 -22.92 -39.68
CA THR A 4 -29.85 -22.80 -38.43
C THR A 4 -28.96 -22.15 -37.37
N ILE A 5 -29.34 -20.97 -36.89
CA ILE A 5 -28.65 -20.30 -35.79
C ILE A 5 -29.27 -20.84 -34.50
N ASN A 6 -28.57 -21.75 -33.82
CA ASN A 6 -28.95 -22.17 -32.48
C ASN A 6 -28.57 -21.05 -31.51
N GLY A 7 -29.53 -20.18 -31.18
CA GLY A 7 -29.36 -19.12 -30.19
C GLY A 7 -29.51 -19.62 -28.75
N PHE A 8 -28.88 -18.91 -27.80
CA PHE A 8 -29.07 -19.11 -26.37
C PHE A 8 -30.52 -18.83 -25.96
N THR A 9 -31.06 -19.61 -25.02
CA THR A 9 -32.42 -19.36 -24.50
C THR A 9 -32.39 -18.26 -23.42
N LEU A 10 -33.48 -17.49 -23.34
CA LEU A 10 -33.59 -16.41 -22.35
C LEU A 10 -33.56 -16.95 -20.92
N ILE A 11 -34.14 -18.14 -20.71
CA ILE A 11 -34.14 -18.81 -19.41
C ILE A 11 -32.74 -19.27 -18.98
N GLU A 12 -31.91 -19.71 -19.92
CA GLU A 12 -30.54 -20.14 -19.66
C GLU A 12 -29.67 -18.96 -19.24
N VAL A 13 -29.85 -17.79 -19.87
CA VAL A 13 -29.18 -16.55 -19.45
C VAL A 13 -29.66 -16.08 -18.07
N MET A 14 -30.96 -16.17 -17.77
CA MET A 14 -31.48 -15.75 -16.46
C MET A 14 -30.90 -16.56 -15.29
N ILE A 15 -30.73 -17.88 -15.47
CA ILE A 15 -30.12 -18.74 -14.44
C ILE A 15 -28.64 -18.38 -14.24
N VAL A 16 -27.90 -18.14 -15.33
CA VAL A 16 -26.48 -17.77 -15.25
C VAL A 16 -26.30 -16.44 -14.50
N VAL A 17 -27.12 -15.43 -14.79
CA VAL A 17 -27.07 -14.14 -14.10
C VAL A 17 -27.39 -14.29 -12.60
N ALA A 18 -28.36 -15.14 -12.25
CA ALA A 18 -28.69 -15.42 -10.85
C ALA A 18 -27.51 -16.04 -10.09
N ILE A 19 -26.80 -16.99 -10.69
CA ILE A 19 -25.64 -17.65 -10.07
C ILE A 19 -24.47 -16.64 -9.91
N ILE A 20 -24.16 -15.86 -10.95
CA ILE A 20 -23.09 -14.86 -10.90
C ILE A 20 -23.40 -13.81 -9.82
N GLY A 21 -24.66 -13.38 -9.68
CA GLY A 21 -25.07 -12.42 -8.65
C GLY A 21 -24.79 -12.90 -7.21
N ILE A 22 -25.02 -14.18 -6.91
CA ILE A 22 -24.74 -14.75 -5.58
C ILE A 22 -23.23 -14.81 -5.34
N LEU A 23 -22.44 -15.24 -6.33
CA LEU A 23 -20.99 -15.34 -6.21
C LEU A 23 -20.33 -13.97 -6.02
N THR A 24 -20.75 -12.96 -6.79
CA THR A 24 -20.19 -11.61 -6.70
C THR A 24 -20.53 -10.92 -5.38
N ALA A 25 -21.73 -11.14 -4.84
CA ALA A 25 -22.13 -10.58 -3.55
C ALA A 25 -21.18 -10.97 -2.40
N ILE A 26 -20.65 -12.21 -2.43
CA ILE A 26 -19.72 -12.71 -1.42
C ILE A 26 -18.26 -12.37 -1.77
N ALA A 27 -17.89 -12.48 -3.05
CA ALA A 27 -16.51 -12.33 -3.48
C ALA A 27 -16.05 -10.87 -3.54
N PHE A 28 -16.92 -9.95 -3.98
CA PHE A 28 -16.57 -8.55 -4.20
C PHE A 28 -16.05 -7.81 -2.96
N PRO A 29 -16.73 -7.81 -1.79
CA PRO A 29 -16.23 -7.10 -0.62
C PRO A 29 -14.86 -7.63 -0.14
N ASN A 30 -14.66 -8.94 -0.23
CA ASN A 30 -13.39 -9.58 0.12
C ASN A 30 -12.25 -9.17 -0.84
N TYR A 31 -12.55 -9.10 -2.14
CA TYR A 31 -11.58 -8.65 -3.14
C TYR A 31 -11.13 -7.21 -2.91
N ILE A 32 -12.05 -6.29 -2.57
CA ILE A 32 -11.69 -4.89 -2.25
C ILE A 32 -10.79 -4.82 -1.02
N GLN A 33 -11.06 -5.60 0.03
CA GLN A 33 -10.17 -5.64 1.20
C GLN A 33 -8.79 -6.19 0.86
N TYR A 34 -8.69 -7.20 0.00
CA TYR A 34 -7.42 -7.73 -0.48
C TYR A 34 -6.62 -6.68 -1.26
N LEU A 35 -7.27 -5.93 -2.15
CA LEU A 35 -6.64 -4.82 -2.87
C LEU A 35 -6.12 -3.77 -1.90
N LYS A 36 -6.93 -3.33 -0.93
CA LYS A 36 -6.51 -2.34 0.08
C LYS A 36 -5.29 -2.83 0.89
N ARG A 37 -5.30 -4.09 1.34
CA ARG A 37 -4.14 -4.67 2.05
C ARG A 37 -2.90 -4.73 1.16
N SER A 38 -3.07 -5.05 -0.11
CA SER A 38 -1.97 -5.09 -1.09
C SER A 38 -1.36 -3.70 -1.31
N GLU A 39 -2.19 -2.66 -1.41
CA GLU A 39 -1.74 -1.26 -1.49
C GLU A 39 -0.97 -0.83 -0.24
N ILE A 40 -1.47 -1.14 0.95
CA ILE A 40 -0.78 -0.85 2.22
C ILE A 40 0.56 -1.59 2.28
N ASN A 41 0.61 -2.86 1.89
CA ASN A 41 1.85 -3.64 1.89
C ASN A 41 2.88 -3.12 0.89
N ALA A 42 2.44 -2.64 -0.28
CA ALA A 42 3.33 -2.01 -1.25
C ALA A 42 3.92 -0.71 -0.69
N CYS A 43 3.10 0.12 -0.06
CA CYS A 43 3.56 1.33 0.62
C CYS A 43 4.48 1.00 1.81
N LEU A 44 4.21 -0.08 2.56
CA LEU A 44 5.06 -0.54 3.65
C LEU A 44 6.46 -0.92 3.15
N ALA A 45 6.58 -1.59 2.01
CA ALA A 45 7.88 -1.94 1.43
C ALA A 45 8.68 -0.67 1.06
N GLU A 46 8.02 0.33 0.48
CA GLU A 46 8.62 1.61 0.13
C GLU A 46 9.06 2.40 1.37
N ALA A 47 8.18 2.50 2.38
CA ALA A 47 8.50 3.14 3.66
C ALA A 47 9.64 2.44 4.39
N ASN A 48 9.72 1.11 4.35
CA ASN A 48 10.84 0.35 4.92
C ASN A 48 12.16 0.66 4.20
N ALA A 49 12.16 0.70 2.87
CA ALA A 49 13.35 1.04 2.10
C ALA A 49 13.84 2.47 2.43
N TYR A 50 12.91 3.42 2.51
CA TYR A 50 13.20 4.80 2.92
C TYR A 50 13.70 4.89 4.37
N THR A 51 13.05 4.20 5.30
CA THR A 51 13.44 4.20 6.72
C THR A 51 14.83 3.61 6.92
N ASN A 52 15.15 2.52 6.22
CA ASN A 52 16.48 1.91 6.29
C ASN A 52 17.56 2.84 5.78
N MET A 53 17.35 3.52 4.64
CA MET A 53 18.35 4.49 4.15
C MET A 53 18.54 5.66 5.12
N VAL A 54 17.45 6.20 5.68
CA VAL A 54 17.49 7.29 6.66
C VAL A 54 18.25 6.85 7.91
N TYR A 55 17.95 5.66 8.42
CA TYR A 55 18.61 5.09 9.58
C TYR A 55 20.11 4.87 9.37
N LEU A 56 20.53 4.38 8.19
CA LEU A 56 21.94 4.20 7.88
C LEU A 56 22.68 5.55 7.80
N ILE A 57 22.09 6.56 7.17
CA ILE A 57 22.70 7.89 7.05
C ILE A 57 22.87 8.53 8.45
N LEU A 58 21.83 8.48 9.29
CA LEU A 58 21.86 9.05 10.63
C LEU A 58 22.87 8.36 11.56
N ASN A 59 23.12 7.06 11.39
CA ASN A 59 24.03 6.29 12.23
C ASN A 59 25.42 6.08 11.60
N SER A 60 25.65 6.56 10.38
CA SER A 60 26.96 6.47 9.73
C SER A 60 27.95 7.48 10.34
N PRO A 61 29.25 7.13 10.43
CA PRO A 61 30.26 8.05 10.96
C PRO A 61 30.53 9.26 10.04
N GLU A 62 30.12 9.18 8.77
CA GLU A 62 30.31 10.19 7.72
C GLU A 62 28.96 10.89 7.46
N LYS A 63 28.55 11.77 8.39
CA LYS A 63 27.22 12.41 8.47
C LYS A 63 26.92 13.45 7.38
N GLU A 64 27.57 13.38 6.23
CA GLU A 64 27.63 14.48 5.26
C GLU A 64 26.67 14.31 4.08
N GLN A 65 25.96 13.19 4.01
CA GLN A 65 24.92 12.99 3.01
C GLN A 65 23.57 13.49 3.49
N ALA A 66 23.05 14.49 2.76
CA ALA A 66 21.68 14.94 2.92
C ALA A 66 20.72 13.75 2.72
N ILE A 67 19.83 13.56 3.68
CA ILE A 67 18.79 12.53 3.57
C ILE A 67 17.91 12.90 2.35
N PRO A 68 17.78 12.01 1.35
CA PRO A 68 16.98 12.29 0.20
C PRO A 68 15.50 12.41 0.57
N VAL A 69 14.74 13.14 -0.23
CA VAL A 69 13.27 13.14 -0.12
C VAL A 69 12.75 11.79 -0.59
N ALA A 70 11.79 11.22 0.14
CA ALA A 70 11.15 9.98 -0.25
C ALA A 70 10.51 10.11 -1.64
N VAL A 71 10.71 9.09 -2.49
CA VAL A 71 10.05 9.01 -3.80
C VAL A 71 8.75 8.25 -3.62
N ASN A 72 7.62 8.96 -3.72
CA ASN A 72 6.30 8.39 -3.55
C ASN A 72 5.86 7.63 -4.82
N SER A 73 5.74 6.31 -4.74
CA SER A 73 5.24 5.46 -5.85
C SER A 73 4.00 4.68 -5.45
N ALA A 74 4.12 3.81 -4.45
CA ALA A 74 3.03 3.07 -3.82
C ALA A 74 2.38 3.87 -2.68
N CYS A 75 3.18 4.68 -1.98
CA CYS A 75 2.68 5.66 -1.01
C CYS A 75 2.23 6.94 -1.72
N VAL A 76 1.30 7.67 -1.10
CA VAL A 76 0.94 9.05 -1.48
C VAL A 76 1.86 10.04 -0.80
N GLU A 77 2.16 9.76 0.46
CA GLU A 77 2.95 10.63 1.31
C GLU A 77 3.78 9.77 2.26
N ILE A 78 5.04 10.16 2.42
CA ILE A 78 5.99 9.62 3.38
C ILE A 78 6.60 10.84 4.10
N THR A 79 6.75 10.78 5.42
CA THR A 79 7.39 11.85 6.19
C THR A 79 8.74 12.21 5.61
N ASN A 80 8.95 13.50 5.38
CA ASN A 80 10.21 14.00 4.85
C ASN A 80 11.25 14.09 5.97
N ALA A 81 12.29 13.25 5.88
CA ALA A 81 13.39 13.20 6.85
C ALA A 81 14.62 14.02 6.41
N SER A 82 14.54 14.83 5.34
CA SER A 82 15.68 15.57 4.78
C SER A 82 16.40 16.50 5.76
N SER A 83 15.70 16.98 6.80
CA SER A 83 16.23 17.87 7.83
C SER A 83 16.69 17.15 9.11
N TRP A 84 16.56 15.82 9.16
CA TRP A 84 16.85 15.06 10.37
C TRP A 84 18.36 14.94 10.59
N ASN A 85 18.73 15.01 11.86
CA ASN A 85 20.10 14.94 12.35
C ASN A 85 20.12 14.29 13.74
N GLU A 86 21.30 14.19 14.37
CA GLU A 86 21.47 13.56 15.68
C GLU A 86 20.70 14.22 16.83
N SER A 87 20.28 15.48 16.67
CA SER A 87 19.47 16.21 17.66
C SER A 87 17.96 16.02 17.46
N THR A 88 17.54 15.28 16.42
CA THR A 88 16.13 15.02 16.15
C THR A 88 15.59 14.00 17.14
N THR A 89 14.69 14.42 18.03
CA THR A 89 14.15 13.58 19.11
C THR A 89 12.94 12.75 18.69
N ASN A 90 12.27 13.11 17.58
CA ASN A 90 11.12 12.42 17.04
C ASN A 90 11.47 11.76 15.71
N LEU A 91 12.17 10.63 15.76
CA LEU A 91 12.60 9.88 14.58
C LEU A 91 11.49 8.90 14.15
N VAL A 92 10.35 9.44 13.72
CA VAL A 92 9.19 8.66 13.30
C VAL A 92 8.81 9.01 11.87
N ILE A 93 8.89 8.02 10.98
CA ILE A 93 8.43 8.13 9.60
C ILE A 93 7.03 7.56 9.52
N GLU A 94 6.10 8.40 9.09
CA GLU A 94 4.71 8.03 8.83
C GLU A 94 4.47 8.02 7.32
N ALA A 95 3.75 7.01 6.86
CA ALA A 95 3.40 6.86 5.45
C ALA A 95 1.91 6.56 5.26
N LYS A 96 1.39 7.06 4.14
CA LYS A 96 -0.01 6.99 3.75
C LYS A 96 -0.14 6.30 2.39
N SER A 97 -0.95 5.26 2.32
CA SER A 97 -1.25 4.57 1.05
C SER A 97 -2.24 5.35 0.18
N LYS A 98 -2.33 5.01 -1.11
CA LYS A 98 -3.16 5.71 -2.12
C LYS A 98 -4.63 5.87 -1.80
N ASN A 99 -5.20 4.92 -1.08
CA ASN A 99 -6.63 4.90 -0.81
C ASN A 99 -6.95 4.95 0.70
N SER A 100 -6.00 5.45 1.48
CA SER A 100 -6.23 5.73 2.90
C SER A 100 -6.33 7.22 3.12
N SER A 101 -7.16 7.62 4.08
CA SER A 101 -7.25 9.01 4.55
C SER A 101 -6.37 9.25 5.78
N THR A 102 -5.98 8.17 6.47
CA THR A 102 -5.20 8.15 7.71
C THR A 102 -3.78 7.62 7.44
N VAL A 103 -2.89 7.79 8.41
CA VAL A 103 -1.56 7.16 8.37
C VAL A 103 -1.73 5.65 8.52
N ASP A 104 -1.21 4.88 7.56
CA ASP A 104 -1.32 3.42 7.56
C ASP A 104 -0.07 2.75 8.10
N ILE A 105 1.09 3.42 8.00
CA ILE A 105 2.38 2.84 8.32
C ILE A 105 3.15 3.81 9.20
N ARG A 106 3.76 3.28 10.25
CA ARG A 106 4.65 4.02 11.14
C ARG A 106 5.93 3.25 11.37
N CYS A 107 7.04 3.93 11.16
CA CYS A 107 8.39 3.45 11.37
C CYS A 107 9.05 4.29 12.46
N ASP A 108 9.47 3.64 13.55
CA ASP A 108 10.12 4.32 14.68
C ASP A 108 11.61 3.99 14.67
N LEU A 109 12.44 4.91 14.20
CA LEU A 109 13.88 4.70 14.05
C LEU A 109 14.62 4.72 15.40
N SER A 110 13.96 5.13 16.49
CA SER A 110 14.55 5.16 17.84
C SER A 110 14.88 3.76 18.38
N LYS A 111 14.22 2.73 17.84
CA LYS A 111 14.39 1.31 18.22
C LYS A 111 14.96 0.46 17.08
N GLY A 112 15.50 1.10 16.04
CA GLY A 112 15.88 0.48 14.77
C GLY A 112 14.88 0.79 13.66
N ALA A 113 15.23 0.57 12.40
CA ALA A 113 14.42 0.94 11.22
C ALA A 113 13.16 0.06 10.99
N ASN A 114 12.42 -0.28 12.04
CA ASN A 114 11.27 -1.17 11.97
C ASN A 114 9.99 -0.40 11.64
N CYS A 115 9.32 -0.77 10.55
CA CYS A 115 8.02 -0.25 10.17
C CYS A 115 6.88 -1.20 10.55
N THR A 116 5.77 -0.64 11.01
CA THR A 116 4.56 -1.38 11.39
C THR A 116 3.33 -0.77 10.73
N ILE A 117 2.34 -1.61 10.42
CA ILE A 117 1.04 -1.15 9.91
C ILE A 117 0.18 -0.77 11.12
N ILE A 118 -0.37 0.44 11.11
CA ILE A 118 -1.33 0.92 12.10
C ILE A 118 -2.74 0.74 11.52
N PRO A 119 -3.71 0.22 12.30
CA PRO A 119 -5.10 0.09 11.88
C PRO A 119 -5.82 1.44 11.71
#